data_AF-A0A925WE24-F1
#
_entry.id   AF-A0A925WE24-F1
#
_cell.length_a   1.000
_cell.length_b   1.000
_cell.length_c   1.000
_cell.angle_alpha   90.00
_cell.angle_beta   90.00
_cell.angle_gamma   90.00
#
_symmetry.space_group_name_H-M   'P 1'
#
loop_
_entity.id
_entity.type
_entity.pdbx_description
1 polymer ?
#
loop_
_entity_poly.entity_id
_entity_poly.type
_entity_poly.pdbx_seq_one_letter_code
_entity_poly.pdbx_strand_id
1 'polypeptide(L)' 'MTNLKEILEKINQGKGSVGKLVNDQEFYRNAKLTLQKLDKATEGLEDQGPLSVLGIAVNSLF' A
#
# COMPACT_ATOMS: atom_id res chain seq x y z
N MET A 1 -19.97 7.17 25.67
CA MET A 1 -19.60 7.31 24.23
C MET A 1 -18.57 8.42 23.97
N THR A 2 -18.05 9.11 24.99
CA THR A 2 -17.19 10.31 24.80
C THR A 2 -15.75 9.99 24.40
N ASN A 3 -15.19 8.90 24.91
CA ASN A 3 -13.75 8.57 24.72
C ASN A 3 -13.38 8.26 23.26
N LEU A 4 -14.27 7.59 22.51
CA LEU A 4 -14.01 7.29 21.10
C LEU A 4 -13.98 8.57 20.26
N LYS A 5 -14.94 9.47 20.48
CA LYS A 5 -14.99 10.76 19.80
C LYS A 5 -13.71 11.57 20.02
N GLU A 6 -13.20 11.57 21.25
CA GLU A 6 -11.98 12.29 21.62
C GLU A 6 -10.72 11.67 20.98
N ILE A 7 -10.67 10.33 20.85
CA ILE A 7 -9.59 9.64 20.13
C ILE A 7 -9.63 9.98 18.64
N LEU A 8 -10.81 9.96 18.01
CA LEU A 8 -10.98 10.35 16.61
C LEU A 8 -10.59 11.82 16.37
N GLU A 9 -10.97 12.74 17.26
CA GLU A 9 -10.55 14.14 17.19
C GLU A 9 -9.03 14.29 17.29
N LYS A 10 -8.37 13.53 18.18
CA LYS A 10 -6.90 13.54 18.29
C LYS A 10 -6.23 13.02 17.03
N ILE A 11 -6.77 11.95 16.41
CA ILE A 11 -6.26 11.42 15.13
C ILE A 11 -6.43 12.45 14.01
N ASN A 12 -7.61 13.04 13.87
CA ASN A 12 -7.89 14.05 12.85
C ASN A 12 -7.02 15.31 13.01
N GLN A 13 -6.68 15.68 14.24
CA GLN A 13 -5.77 16.80 14.53
C GLN A 13 -4.29 16.44 14.37
N GLY A 14 -3.95 15.22 13.95
CA GLY A 14 -2.56 14.77 13.81
C GLY A 14 -1.82 14.57 15.13
N LYS A 15 -2.55 14.47 16.26
CA LYS A 15 -1.96 14.32 17.59
C LYS A 15 -1.62 12.87 17.89
N GLY A 16 -0.45 12.66 18.50
CA GLY A 16 0.08 11.32 18.82
C GLY A 16 0.61 10.58 17.58
N SER A 17 1.25 9.43 17.77
CA SER A 17 1.92 8.71 16.68
C SER A 17 0.96 8.25 15.57
N VAL A 18 -0.24 7.81 15.94
CA VAL A 18 -1.28 7.40 14.98
C VAL A 18 -1.79 8.60 14.20
N GLY A 19 -2.09 9.73 14.86
CA GLY A 19 -2.51 10.95 14.18
C GLY A 19 -1.43 11.47 13.23
N LYS A 20 -0.16 11.45 13.65
CA LYS A 20 0.96 11.85 12.78
C LYS A 20 1.07 10.96 11.55
N LEU A 21 1.06 9.64 11.72
CA LEU A 21 1.11 8.67 10.61
C LEU A 21 -0.07 8.81 9.65
N VAL A 22 -1.29 8.95 10.17
CA VAL A 22 -2.51 9.11 9.37
C VAL A 22 -2.54 10.46 8.66
N ASN A 23 -1.87 11.50 9.16
CA ASN A 23 -1.78 12.80 8.48
C ASN A 23 -0.47 12.97 7.69
N ASP A 24 0.36 11.94 7.61
CA ASP A 24 1.66 12.01 6.96
C ASP A 24 1.51 11.88 5.44
N GLN A 25 1.83 12.96 4.72
CA GLN A 25 1.76 13.00 3.27
C GLN A 25 2.75 12.04 2.60
N GLU A 26 3.92 11.81 3.20
CA GLU A 26 4.92 10.89 2.67
C GLU A 26 4.44 9.45 2.79
N PHE A 27 3.81 9.09 3.91
CA PHE A 27 3.18 7.78 4.08
C PHE A 27 2.11 7.54 3.02
N TYR A 28 1.18 8.48 2.82
CA TYR A 28 0.17 8.37 1.77
C TYR A 28 0.78 8.23 0.38
N ARG A 29 1.81 9.02 0.07
CA ARG A 29 2.53 8.93 -1.20
C ARG A 29 3.14 7.55 -1.39
N ASN A 30 3.83 7.04 -0.38
CA ASN A 30 4.49 5.73 -0.42
C ASN A 30 3.46 4.60 -0.55
N ALA A 31 2.36 4.66 0.19
CA ALA A 31 1.25 3.72 0.08
C ALA A 31 0.65 3.73 -1.34
N LYS A 32 0.38 4.92 -1.89
CA LYS A 32 -0.09 5.08 -3.27
C LYS A 32 0.90 4.50 -4.28
N LEU A 33 2.19 4.77 -4.14
CA LEU A 33 3.23 4.21 -5.02
C LEU A 33 3.30 2.69 -4.93
N THR A 34 3.16 2.11 -3.73
CA THR A 34 3.10 0.66 -3.53
C THR A 34 1.88 0.06 -4.22
N LEU A 35 0.70 0.64 -4.03
CA LEU A 35 -0.52 0.20 -4.70
C LEU A 35 -0.39 0.30 -6.23
N GLN A 36 0.15 1.40 -6.76
CA GLN A 36 0.39 1.54 -8.19
C GLN A 36 1.38 0.51 -8.74
N LYS A 37 2.42 0.14 -7.99
CA LYS A 37 3.34 -0.93 -8.38
C LYS A 37 2.66 -2.29 -8.33
N LEU A 38 1.80 -2.51 -7.33
CA LEU A 38 1.04 -3.75 -7.21
C LEU A 38 0.06 -3.90 -8.37
N ASP A 39 -0.71 -2.87 -8.69
CA ASP A 39 -1.64 -2.85 -9.82
C ASP A 39 -0.91 -3.17 -11.13
N LYS A 40 0.24 -2.54 -11.38
CA LYS A 40 1.06 -2.84 -12.55
C LYS A 40 1.60 -4.27 -12.58
N ALA A 41 1.95 -4.82 -11.42
CA ALA A 41 2.38 -6.20 -11.32
C ALA A 41 1.21 -7.14 -11.65
N THR A 42 0.01 -6.86 -11.14
CA THR A 42 -1.19 -7.65 -11.43
C THR A 42 -1.66 -7.51 -12.87
N GLU A 43 -1.59 -6.33 -13.47
CA GLU A 43 -1.84 -6.11 -14.90
C GLU A 43 -0.88 -6.93 -15.75
N GLY A 44 0.41 -6.94 -15.39
CA GLY A 44 1.41 -7.79 -16.04
C GLY A 44 1.13 -9.29 -15.89
N LEU A 45 0.44 -9.72 -14.84
CA LEU A 45 0.00 -11.11 -14.67
C LEU A 45 -1.28 -11.42 -15.45
N GLU A 46 -2.14 -10.42 -15.67
CA GLU A 46 -3.41 -10.56 -16.38
C GLU A 46 -3.23 -10.52 -17.91
N ASP A 47 -2.35 -9.64 -18.40
CA ASP A 47 -2.12 -9.42 -19.84
C ASP A 47 -1.17 -10.46 -20.46
N GLN A 48 -0.45 -11.21 -19.62
CA GLN A 48 0.44 -12.28 -20.05
C GLN A 48 -0.17 -13.63 -19.71
N GLY A 49 -0.59 -14.37 -20.74
CA GLY A 49 -0.87 -15.79 -20.63
C GLY A 49 0.33 -16.58 -20.04
N PRO A 50 0.19 -17.90 -19.83
CA PRO A 50 1.08 -18.75 -18.99
C PRO A 50 2.61 -18.66 -19.25
N LEU A 51 3.04 -18.07 -20.37
CA LEU A 51 4.44 -17.93 -20.77
C LEU A 51 5.30 -17.07 -19.83
N SER A 52 4.74 -16.08 -19.13
CA SER A 52 5.55 -15.19 -18.27
C SER A 52 5.82 -15.78 -16.89
N VAL A 53 4.92 -16.62 -16.41
CA VAL A 53 5.15 -17.46 -15.23
C VAL A 53 6.30 -18.43 -15.48
N LEU A 54 6.46 -18.92 -16.73
CA LEU A 54 7.61 -19.74 -17.13
C LEU A 54 8.92 -18.94 -17.10
N GLY A 55 8.91 -17.67 -17.53
CA GLY A 55 10.09 -16.80 -17.47
C GLY A 55 10.61 -16.58 -16.04
N ILE A 56 9.71 -16.35 -15.08
CA ILE A 56 10.07 -16.20 -13.66
C ILE A 56 10.57 -17.52 -13.07
N ALA A 57 9.93 -18.65 -13.38
CA ALA A 57 10.34 -19.96 -12.89
C ALA A 57 11.74 -20.36 -13.39
N VAL A 58 12.02 -20.16 -14.68
CA VAL A 58 13.33 -20.45 -15.26
C VAL A 58 14.42 -19.55 -14.65
N ASN A 59 14.15 -18.25 -14.47
CA ASN A 59 15.11 -17.34 -13.83
C ASN A 59 15.33 -17.64 -12.33
N SER A 60 14.43 -18.35 -11.67
CA SER A 60 14.61 -18.77 -10.27
C SER A 60 15.42 -20.05 -10.10
N LEU A 61 15.63 -20.80 -11.19
CA LEU A 61 16.34 -22.10 -11.21
C LEU A 61 17.80 -22.01 -11.67
N PHE A 62 18.22 -20.85 -12.19
CA PHE A 62 19.59 -20.53 -12.59
C PHE A 62 20.06 -19.27 -11.88
#